data_AF-A0A9P5TF87-F1
#
_entry.id   AF-A0A9P5TF87-F1
#
_cell.length_a   1.000
_cell.length_b   1.000
_cell.length_c   1.000
_cell.angle_alpha   90.00
_cell.angle_beta   90.00
_cell.angle_gamma   90.00
#
_symmetry.space_group_name_H-M   'P 1'
#
loop_
_entity.id
_entity.type
_entity.pdbx_description
1 polymer ?
#
loop_
_entity_poly.entity_id
_entity_poly.type
_entity_poly.pdbx_seq_one_letter_code
_entity_poly.pdbx_strand_id
1 'polypeptide(L)' 'DDYYFWASSDKRIQDIGIPFLSINSDDDPVVTSVPLDSKGNGSIVMVLTKKGGHLGWFTSGSERWTTQPI' A
#
# COMPACT_ATOMS: atom_id res chain seq x y z
N ASP A 1 3.05 -9.08 21.38
CA ASP A 1 4.13 -8.45 20.58
C ASP A 1 4.47 -9.24 19.34
N ASP A 2 4.82 -10.53 19.45
CA ASP A 2 5.14 -11.39 18.31
C ASP A 2 4.07 -11.38 17.21
N TYR A 3 2.79 -11.47 17.57
CA TYR A 3 1.69 -11.42 16.61
C TYR A 3 1.78 -10.22 15.65
N TYR A 4 1.95 -9.02 16.18
CA TYR A 4 2.05 -7.79 15.37
C TYR A 4 3.38 -7.71 14.62
N PHE A 5 4.46 -8.24 15.20
CA PHE A 5 5.75 -8.31 14.52
C PHE A 5 5.68 -9.19 13.26
N TRP A 6 5.07 -10.38 13.37
CA TRP A 6 4.92 -11.31 12.25
C TRP A 6 3.88 -10.86 11.22
N ALA A 7 2.83 -10.15 11.66
CA ALA A 7 1.78 -9.64 10.77
C ALA A 7 2.15 -8.31 10.06
N SER A 8 3.22 -7.63 10.48
CA SER A 8 3.60 -6.34 9.91
C SER A 8 4.29 -6.49 8.55
N SER A 9 3.69 -5.89 7.52
CA SER A 9 4.29 -5.80 6.18
C SER A 9 5.53 -4.89 6.14
N ASP A 10 5.60 -3.86 6.99
CA ASP A 10 6.73 -2.90 7.09
C ASP A 10 8.08 -3.61 7.34
N LYS A 11 8.06 -4.74 8.06
CA LYS A 11 9.26 -5.51 8.38
C LYS A 11 9.68 -6.49 7.28
N ARG A 12 8.81 -6.74 6.31
CA ARG A 12 9.02 -7.75 5.24
C ARG A 12 9.19 -7.15 3.87
N ILE A 13 8.71 -5.93 3.66
CA ILE A 13 8.73 -5.28 2.35
C ILE A 13 10.16 -5.19 1.77
N GLN A 14 11.18 -5.02 2.61
CA GLN A 14 12.59 -4.97 2.17
C GLN A 14 13.10 -6.27 1.54
N ASP A 15 12.48 -7.43 1.85
CA ASP A 15 12.93 -8.75 1.39
C ASP A 15 12.40 -9.08 -0.02
N ILE A 16 11.60 -8.21 -0.63
CA ILE A 16 11.03 -8.41 -1.96
C ILE A 16 12.15 -8.33 -3.02
N GLY A 17 12.42 -9.45 -3.69
CA GLY A 17 13.49 -9.58 -4.69
C GLY A 17 13.06 -9.33 -6.14
N ILE A 18 11.80 -8.98 -6.40
CA ILE A 18 11.24 -8.78 -7.73
C ILE A 18 10.53 -7.43 -7.84
N PRO A 19 10.31 -6.89 -9.05
CA PRO A 19 9.59 -5.63 -9.23
C PRO A 19 8.23 -5.63 -8.50
N PHE A 20 8.03 -4.65 -7.63
CA PHE A 20 6.84 -4.55 -6.79
C PHE A 20 6.35 -3.11 -6.68
N LEU A 21 5.04 -2.93 -6.85
CA LEU A 21 4.35 -1.66 -6.66
C LEU A 21 3.64 -1.66 -5.31
N SER A 22 4.06 -0.79 -4.41
CA SER A 22 3.32 -0.47 -3.18
C SER A 22 2.50 0.80 -3.41
N ILE A 23 1.21 0.77 -3.12
CA ILE A 23 0.33 1.92 -3.25
C ILE A 23 -0.42 2.17 -1.93
N ASN A 24 -0.48 3.43 -1.49
CA ASN A 24 -1.23 3.88 -0.32
C ASN A 24 -1.89 5.23 -0.59
N SER A 25 -2.83 5.63 0.27
CA SER A 25 -3.51 6.93 0.20
C SER A 25 -3.25 7.77 1.44
N ASP A 26 -2.99 9.06 1.24
CA ASP A 26 -2.78 10.06 2.29
C ASP A 26 -4.04 10.33 3.13
N ASP A 27 -5.23 10.04 2.58
CA ASP A 27 -6.50 10.16 3.28
C ASP A 27 -7.00 8.86 3.93
N ASP A 28 -6.13 7.86 4.11
CA ASP A 28 -6.45 6.65 4.87
C ASP A 28 -6.53 6.97 6.39
N PRO A 29 -7.68 6.76 7.05
CA PRO A 29 -7.84 7.04 8.48
C PRO A 29 -7.20 5.99 9.41
N VAL A 30 -6.77 4.83 8.87
CA VAL A 30 -6.22 3.69 9.61
C VAL A 30 -4.71 3.61 9.46
N VAL A 31 -4.20 3.79 8.24
CA VAL A 31 -2.76 3.72 7.95
C VAL A 31 -2.11 5.08 8.27
N THR A 32 -1.29 5.12 9.32
CA THR A 32 -0.66 6.36 9.81
C THR A 32 0.76 6.61 9.32
N SER A 33 1.40 5.59 8.73
CA SER A 33 2.78 5.68 8.25
C SER A 33 3.02 4.73 7.09
N VAL A 34 3.78 5.19 6.12
CA VAL A 34 4.10 4.46 4.88
C VAL A 34 5.59 4.61 4.54
N PRO A 35 6.26 3.57 4.03
CA PRO A 35 7.69 3.62 3.71
C PRO A 35 7.92 4.31 2.36
N LEU A 36 7.94 5.65 2.36
CA LEU A 36 8.12 6.48 1.16
C LEU A 36 9.41 6.17 0.38
N ASP A 37 10.48 5.82 1.09
CA ASP A 37 11.77 5.43 0.52
C ASP A 37 11.85 3.95 0.13
N SER A 38 10.73 3.21 0.25
CA SER A 38 10.67 1.78 -0.01
C SER A 38 11.71 0.97 0.78
N LYS A 39 12.09 1.46 1.97
CA LYS A 39 13.16 0.88 2.81
C LYS A 39 14.50 0.74 2.09
N GLY A 40 14.74 1.55 1.06
CA GLY A 40 15.95 1.50 0.23
C GLY A 40 16.00 0.33 -0.76
N ASN A 41 14.92 -0.44 -0.93
CA ASN A 41 14.88 -1.53 -1.90
C ASN A 41 14.57 -0.98 -3.32
N GLY A 42 15.52 -1.12 -4.24
CA GLY A 42 15.42 -0.62 -5.62
C GLY A 42 14.45 -1.38 -6.53
N SER A 43 13.94 -2.53 -6.11
CA SER A 43 12.90 -3.28 -6.83
C SER A 43 11.49 -2.78 -6.50
N ILE A 44 11.35 -1.83 -5.57
CA ILE A 44 10.07 -1.38 -5.05
C ILE A 44 9.83 0.06 -5.45
N VAL A 45 8.65 0.31 -6.00
CA VAL A 45 8.14 1.66 -6.21
C VAL A 45 6.99 1.87 -5.22
N MET A 46 7.09 2.92 -4.40
CA MET A 46 6.00 3.35 -3.52
C MET A 46 5.27 4.54 -4.15
N VAL A 47 3.95 4.43 -4.25
CA VAL A 47 3.05 5.49 -4.71
C VAL A 47 2.14 5.90 -3.57
N LEU A 48 2.19 7.20 -3.23
CA LEU A 48 1.23 7.82 -2.32
C LEU A 48 0.27 8.69 -3.13
N THR A 49 -1.02 8.38 -3.08
CA THR A 49 -2.06 9.20 -3.70
C THR A 49 -2.69 10.13 -2.67
N LYS A 50 -3.18 11.30 -3.10
CA LYS A 50 -3.94 12.21 -2.21
C LYS A 50 -5.29 11.64 -1.78
N LYS A 51 -5.85 10.74 -2.59
CA LYS A 51 -7.19 10.16 -2.44
C LYS A 51 -7.17 8.68 -2.77
N GLY A 52 -7.95 7.90 -2.03
CA GLY A 52 -8.14 6.46 -2.20
C GLY A 52 -8.76 5.84 -0.95
N GLY A 53 -8.55 6.45 0.23
CA GLY A 53 -8.99 5.94 1.52
C GLY A 53 -8.51 4.51 1.81
N HIS A 54 -9.02 3.93 2.89
CA HIS A 54 -8.63 2.58 3.31
C HIS A 54 -9.15 1.47 2.39
N LEU A 55 -10.31 1.68 1.75
CA LEU A 55 -11.04 0.63 1.03
C LEU A 55 -11.01 0.76 -0.50
N GLY A 56 -10.33 1.77 -1.05
CA GLY A 56 -9.81 1.68 -2.42
C GLY A 56 -10.06 2.86 -3.34
N TRP A 57 -9.27 2.85 -4.41
CA TRP A 57 -9.31 3.82 -5.51
C TRP A 57 -10.51 3.57 -6.42
N PHE A 58 -11.24 4.64 -6.72
CA PHE A 58 -12.36 4.65 -7.65
C PHE A 58 -11.97 5.39 -8.94
N THR A 59 -12.54 4.99 -10.06
CA THR A 59 -12.46 5.72 -11.32
C THR A 59 -13.54 6.81 -11.37
N SER A 60 -13.50 7.67 -12.39
CA SER A 60 -14.59 8.61 -12.65
C SER A 60 -15.90 7.84 -12.90
N GLY A 61 -16.94 8.13 -12.12
CA GLY A 61 -18.24 7.42 -12.21
C GLY A 61 -18.54 6.48 -11.03
N SER A 62 -17.74 6.52 -9.96
CA SER A 62 -17.92 5.69 -8.75
C SER A 62 -17.71 4.19 -8.97
N GLU A 63 -17.09 3.83 -10.09
CA GLU A 63 -16.67 2.44 -10.32
C GLU A 63 -15.36 2.17 -9.58
N ARG A 64 -15.21 0.97 -9.02
CA ARG A 64 -13.95 0.56 -8.39
C ARG A 64 -12.88 0.42 -9.48
N TRP A 65 -11.67 0.90 -9.19
CA TRP A 65 -10.51 0.62 -10.04
C TRP A 65 -10.12 -0.87 -9.98
N THR A 66 -10.55 -1.58 -8.94
CA THR A 66 -10.37 -3.01 -8.75
C THR A 66 -11.50 -3.83 -9.37
N THR A 67 -11.27 -5.13 -9.54
CA THR A 67 -12.23 -6.09 -10.09
C THR A 67 -13.59 -6.00 -9.40
N GLN A 68 -14.67 -5.87 -10.17
CA GLN A 68 -16.03 -5.93 -9.64
C GLN A 68 -16.30 -7.33 -9.08
N PRO A 69 -17.00 -7.45 -7.93
CA PRO A 69 -17.40 -8.76 -7.41
C PRO A 69 -18.28 -9.49 -8.44
N ILE A 70 -18.05 -10.80 -8.60
CA ILE A 70 -18.96 -11.70 -9.35
C ILE A 70 -20.21 -12.03 -8.54
#